data_AF-A0A7S3DWL8-F1
#
_entry.id   AF-A0A7S3DWL8-F1
#
_cell.length_a   1.000
_cell.length_b   1.000
_cell.length_c   1.000
_cell.angle_alpha   90.00
_cell.angle_beta   90.00
_cell.angle_gamma   90.00
#
_symmetry.space_group_name_H-M   'P 1'
#
loop_
_entity.id
_entity.type
_entity.pdbx_description
1 polymer ?
#
loop_
_entity_poly.entity_id
_entity_poly.type
_entity_poly.pdbx_seq_one_letter_code
_entity_poly.pdbx_strand_id
1 'polypeptide(L)'
;MSPPPSSYETVLTKLRDIVAQGKWPETSVARSSVILNGKNTTEKEATTGKAGSFTVINTKVLDQRQRESKSRGESIPLPLGNQLFPDLAQAIFDLEEAIAARQKLKRVHISSTNHGQQVVVKDEDDEETIDDFRPSHCAVNCNAQFTPHVDSGRGAGQSLSVIVGLGDYHNGEIVVEGLPCDIRFQPLRFDGWSLRHWTNPYEGERFSLVWFTPAPK
;
A
#
# COMPACT_ATOMS: atom_id res chain seq x y z
N MET A 1 7.75 1.01 22.70
CA MET A 1 7.82 1.06 21.23
C MET A 1 8.29 2.46 20.84
N SER A 2 9.16 2.59 19.84
CA SER A 2 9.61 3.90 19.36
C SER A 2 8.45 4.65 18.69
N PRO A 3 8.35 5.99 18.84
CA PRO A 3 7.30 6.77 18.19
C PRO A 3 7.44 6.72 16.67
N PRO A 4 6.32 6.84 15.92
CA PRO A 4 6.38 6.94 14.46
C PRO A 4 7.16 8.19 14.05
N PRO A 5 7.91 8.17 12.93
CA PRO A 5 8.43 9.40 12.35
C PRO A 5 7.29 10.37 12.01
N SER A 6 7.52 11.68 12.09
CA SER A 6 6.46 12.71 11.97
C SER A 6 5.58 12.60 10.71
N SER A 7 6.15 12.21 9.57
CA SER A 7 5.39 11.99 8.34
C SER A 7 4.41 10.82 8.44
N TYR A 8 4.77 9.76 9.15
CA TYR A 8 3.90 8.61 9.40
C TYR A 8 2.76 8.99 10.37
N GLU A 9 3.07 9.77 11.40
CA GLU A 9 2.08 10.26 12.38
C GLU A 9 1.00 11.13 11.73
N THR A 10 1.38 11.96 10.77
CA THR A 10 0.45 12.83 10.02
C THR A 10 -0.58 12.00 9.25
N VAL A 11 -0.13 10.96 8.53
CA VAL A 11 -1.03 10.07 7.79
C VAL A 11 -1.88 9.22 8.74
N LEU A 12 -1.27 8.67 9.80
CA LEU A 12 -1.97 7.86 10.78
C LEU A 12 -3.11 8.63 11.48
N THR A 13 -2.85 9.88 11.90
CA THR A 13 -3.87 10.75 12.51
C THR A 13 -5.07 10.94 11.57
N LYS A 14 -4.83 11.25 10.30
CA LYS A 14 -5.89 11.44 9.30
C LYS A 14 -6.71 10.17 9.07
N LEU A 15 -6.06 9.01 9.02
CA LEU A 15 -6.74 7.72 8.87
C LEU A 15 -7.63 7.42 10.08
N ARG A 16 -7.13 7.64 11.29
CA ARG A 16 -7.88 7.50 12.55
C ARG A 16 -9.10 8.42 12.58
N ASP A 17 -8.94 9.68 12.15
CA ASP A 17 -10.04 10.64 12.10
C ASP A 17 -11.16 10.18 11.15
N ILE A 18 -10.81 9.63 9.98
CA ILE A 18 -11.78 9.09 9.02
C ILE A 18 -12.55 7.92 9.61
N VAL A 19 -11.86 7.00 10.30
CA VAL A 19 -12.47 5.84 10.97
C VAL A 19 -13.37 6.29 12.11
N ALA A 20 -12.89 7.18 12.98
CA ALA A 20 -13.64 7.70 14.13
C ALA A 20 -14.93 8.44 13.71
N GLN A 21 -14.91 9.10 12.55
CA GLN A 21 -16.07 9.77 11.98
C GLN A 21 -17.00 8.84 11.18
N GLY A 22 -16.67 7.55 11.05
CA GLY A 22 -17.44 6.59 10.24
C GLY A 22 -17.44 6.92 8.74
N LYS A 23 -16.43 7.66 8.26
CA LYS A 23 -16.34 8.13 6.87
C LYS A 23 -15.60 7.17 5.95
N TRP A 24 -15.14 6.02 6.45
CA TRP A 24 -14.38 5.07 5.64
C TRP A 24 -15.20 4.58 4.43
N PRO A 25 -14.71 4.73 3.18
CA PRO A 25 -15.47 4.34 1.99
C PRO A 25 -15.73 2.84 1.90
N GLU A 26 -16.75 2.48 1.13
CA GLU A 26 -16.95 1.09 0.74
C GLU A 26 -15.79 0.58 -0.10
N THR A 27 -15.46 -0.70 0.11
CA THR A 27 -14.38 -1.36 -0.61
C THR A 27 -14.85 -1.81 -1.98
N SER A 28 -14.00 -1.65 -3.00
CA SER A 28 -14.32 -2.12 -4.35
C SER A 28 -14.53 -3.64 -4.39
N VAL A 29 -15.37 -4.10 -5.32
CA VAL A 29 -15.70 -5.53 -5.50
C VAL A 29 -14.45 -6.40 -5.74
N ALA A 30 -13.49 -5.88 -6.51
CA ALA A 30 -12.25 -6.61 -6.77
C ALA A 30 -11.46 -6.86 -5.47
N ARG A 31 -11.33 -5.85 -4.60
CA ARG A 31 -10.60 -5.98 -3.34
C ARG A 31 -11.37 -6.75 -2.27
N SER A 32 -12.70 -6.67 -2.25
CA SER A 32 -13.50 -7.43 -1.30
C SER A 32 -13.40 -8.95 -1.53
N SER A 33 -13.02 -9.40 -2.74
CA SER A 33 -12.83 -10.83 -3.04
C SER A 33 -11.60 -11.47 -2.36
N VAL A 34 -10.59 -10.66 -2.02
CA VAL A 34 -9.32 -11.10 -1.43
C VAL A 34 -9.16 -10.67 0.03
N ILE A 35 -10.09 -9.90 0.57
CA ILE A 35 -10.13 -9.56 2.00
C ILE A 35 -10.88 -10.67 2.72
N LEU A 36 -10.29 -11.19 3.79
CA LEU A 36 -10.97 -12.10 4.71
C LEU A 36 -12.11 -11.33 5.40
N ASN A 37 -13.31 -11.47 4.86
CA ASN A 37 -14.52 -11.03 5.53
C ASN A 37 -14.65 -11.84 6.81
N GLY A 38 -14.46 -11.19 7.96
CA GLY A 38 -14.58 -11.80 9.29
C GLY A 38 -15.95 -12.44 9.46
N LYS A 39 -16.07 -13.73 9.15
CA LYS A 39 -17.27 -14.53 9.43
C LYS A 39 -17.26 -15.15 10.83
N ASN A 40 -16.24 -14.88 11.66
CA ASN A 40 -16.04 -15.53 12.96
C ASN A 40 -15.72 -14.56 14.10
N THR A 41 -16.36 -13.39 14.17
CA THR A 41 -16.33 -12.57 15.40
C THR A 41 -17.72 -12.50 15.98
N THR A 42 -17.96 -13.35 16.98
CA THR A 42 -19.06 -13.23 17.93
C THR A 42 -19.05 -11.84 18.55
N GLU A 43 -19.97 -10.98 18.10
CA GLU A 43 -20.65 -9.81 18.70
C GLU A 43 -20.08 -9.05 19.93
N LYS A 44 -18.81 -9.17 20.33
CA LYS A 44 -18.32 -8.59 21.60
C LYS A 44 -17.01 -7.81 21.59
N GLU A 45 -16.48 -7.40 20.44
CA GLU A 45 -15.39 -6.42 20.38
C GLU A 45 -15.75 -5.26 19.44
N ALA A 46 -16.46 -4.28 20.00
CA ALA A 46 -16.95 -3.08 19.33
C ALA A 46 -15.88 -1.95 19.26
N THR A 47 -14.61 -2.27 19.00
CA THR A 47 -13.54 -1.26 18.97
C THR A 47 -12.65 -1.26 17.73
N THR A 48 -12.67 -2.31 16.90
CA THR A 48 -11.90 -2.35 15.65
C THR A 48 -12.80 -2.00 14.46
N GLY A 49 -12.61 -0.81 13.88
CA GLY A 49 -13.39 -0.32 12.75
C GLY A 49 -13.48 -1.28 11.55
N LYS A 50 -14.53 -1.12 10.73
CA LYS A 50 -14.84 -1.94 9.55
C LYS A 50 -13.61 -2.11 8.64
N ALA A 51 -13.25 -3.35 8.34
CA ALA A 51 -12.21 -3.65 7.36
C ALA A 51 -12.56 -3.06 5.99
N GLY A 52 -11.60 -2.48 5.31
CA GLY A 52 -11.82 -1.99 3.95
C GLY A 52 -10.60 -1.41 3.25
N SER A 53 -10.80 -1.07 1.98
CA SER A 53 -9.76 -0.56 1.10
C SER A 53 -10.30 0.40 0.05
N PHE A 54 -9.60 1.51 -0.18
CA PHE A 54 -9.84 2.43 -1.30
C PHE A 54 -8.53 2.84 -1.97
N THR A 55 -8.61 3.58 -3.08
CA THR A 55 -7.43 4.05 -3.81
C THR A 55 -7.43 5.56 -3.88
N VAL A 56 -6.25 6.14 -3.74
CA VAL A 56 -5.95 7.53 -4.09
C VAL A 56 -4.91 7.57 -5.21
N ILE A 57 -4.92 8.65 -5.98
CA ILE A 57 -3.97 8.91 -7.07
C ILE A 57 -3.11 10.13 -6.75
N ASN A 58 -1.85 10.09 -7.19
CA ASN A 58 -0.92 11.21 -7.13
C ASN A 58 -1.31 12.28 -8.16
N THR A 59 -1.88 13.37 -7.68
CA THR A 59 -2.31 14.48 -8.54
C THR A 59 -1.13 15.18 -9.21
N LYS A 60 0.05 15.21 -8.57
CA LYS A 60 1.28 15.78 -9.17
C LYS A 60 1.68 15.02 -10.45
N VAL A 61 1.50 13.71 -10.47
CA VAL A 61 1.79 12.84 -11.64
C VAL A 61 0.69 12.95 -12.71
N LEU A 62 -0.58 13.06 -12.31
CA LEU A 62 -1.69 13.27 -13.24
C LEU A 62 -1.60 14.61 -13.96
N ASP A 63 -1.21 15.68 -13.28
CA ASP A 63 -1.11 17.02 -13.89
C ASP A 63 -0.12 17.05 -15.04
N GLN A 64 0.96 16.26 -14.99
CA GLN A 64 1.92 16.12 -16.08
C GLN A 64 1.27 15.47 -17.32
N ARG A 65 0.56 14.34 -17.14
CA ARG A 65 -0.16 13.65 -18.22
C ARG A 65 -1.38 14.43 -18.74
N GLN A 66 -2.05 15.19 -17.88
CA GLN A 66 -3.17 16.05 -18.26
C GLN A 66 -2.70 17.28 -19.03
N ARG A 67 -1.52 17.85 -18.73
CA ARG A 67 -0.92 18.91 -19.56
C ARG A 67 -0.64 18.43 -20.99
N GLU A 68 -0.26 17.17 -21.16
CA GLU A 68 -0.09 16.54 -22.48
C GLU A 68 -1.44 16.23 -23.16
N SER A 69 -2.48 15.90 -22.38
CA SER A 69 -3.82 15.54 -22.87
C SER A 69 -4.80 16.71 -23.03
N LYS A 70 -4.44 17.93 -22.59
CA LYS A 70 -5.24 19.17 -22.76
C LYS A 70 -5.53 19.52 -24.22
N SER A 71 -4.90 18.83 -25.17
CA SER A 71 -5.25 18.87 -26.60
C SER A 71 -6.59 18.19 -26.94
N ARG A 72 -7.22 17.44 -26.02
CA ARG A 72 -8.47 16.69 -26.27
C ARG A 72 -9.68 17.06 -25.41
N GLY A 73 -9.56 17.98 -24.45
CA GLY A 73 -10.70 18.49 -23.68
C GLY A 73 -11.33 17.53 -22.67
N GLU A 74 -10.77 16.34 -22.44
CA GLU A 74 -11.27 15.38 -21.46
C GLU A 74 -10.57 15.56 -20.09
N SER A 75 -11.33 15.90 -19.05
CA SER A 75 -10.85 15.80 -17.68
C SER A 75 -11.03 14.37 -17.17
N ILE A 76 -9.95 13.77 -16.66
CA ILE A 76 -10.04 12.45 -16.02
C ILE A 76 -10.57 12.67 -14.59
N PRO A 77 -11.77 12.17 -14.25
CA PRO A 77 -12.31 12.34 -12.89
C PRO A 77 -11.42 11.61 -11.88
N LEU A 78 -11.13 12.28 -10.77
CA LEU A 78 -10.34 11.69 -9.69
C LEU A 78 -11.11 10.54 -9.01
N PRO A 79 -10.43 9.53 -8.45
CA PRO A 79 -11.07 8.50 -7.64
C PRO A 79 -11.82 9.09 -6.45
N LEU A 80 -12.84 8.36 -5.97
CA LEU A 80 -13.63 8.78 -4.83
C LEU A 80 -12.77 9.10 -3.59
N GLY A 81 -11.70 8.34 -3.36
CA GLY A 81 -10.76 8.59 -2.25
C GLY A 81 -10.13 9.98 -2.30
N ASN A 82 -9.71 10.46 -3.48
CA ASN A 82 -9.18 11.81 -3.66
C ASN A 82 -10.26 12.88 -3.48
N GLN A 83 -11.50 12.61 -3.92
CA GLN A 83 -12.61 13.55 -3.79
C GLN A 83 -13.03 13.73 -2.33
N LEU A 84 -13.10 12.62 -1.58
CA LEU A 84 -13.51 12.62 -0.17
C LEU A 84 -12.40 13.10 0.76
N PHE A 85 -11.13 12.76 0.46
CA PHE A 85 -10.00 13.01 1.37
C PHE A 85 -8.79 13.61 0.64
N PRO A 86 -8.90 14.82 0.07
CA PRO A 86 -7.79 15.45 -0.65
C PRO A 86 -6.54 15.64 0.24
N ASP A 87 -6.72 16.06 1.49
CA ASP A 87 -5.61 16.26 2.43
C ASP A 87 -4.92 14.95 2.84
N LEU A 88 -5.68 13.85 2.90
CA LEU A 88 -5.10 12.53 3.14
C LEU A 88 -4.30 12.07 1.91
N ALA A 89 -4.85 12.24 0.71
CA ALA A 89 -4.14 11.89 -0.51
C ALA A 89 -2.82 12.65 -0.62
N GLN A 90 -2.80 13.94 -0.33
CA GLN A 90 -1.57 14.74 -0.29
C GLN A 90 -0.58 14.19 0.75
N ALA A 91 -1.01 13.98 2.00
CA ALA A 91 -0.14 13.46 3.05
C ALA A 91 0.43 12.06 2.75
N ILE A 92 -0.33 11.21 2.06
CA ILE A 92 0.12 9.88 1.62
C ILE A 92 1.28 9.99 0.64
N PHE A 93 1.23 10.92 -0.33
CA PHE A 93 2.32 11.10 -1.29
C PHE A 93 3.48 11.90 -0.72
N ASP A 94 3.25 12.80 0.24
CA ASP A 94 4.37 13.42 0.99
C ASP A 94 5.12 12.39 1.85
N LEU A 95 4.40 11.40 2.43
CA LEU A 95 5.02 10.27 3.12
C LEU A 95 5.83 9.40 2.15
N GLU A 96 5.33 9.17 0.94
CA GLU A 96 6.06 8.43 -0.10
C GLU A 96 7.36 9.12 -0.47
N GLU A 97 7.34 10.43 -0.75
CA GLU A 97 8.55 11.23 -1.01
C GLU A 97 9.55 11.14 0.16
N ALA A 98 9.07 11.19 1.40
CA ALA A 98 9.90 11.04 2.59
C ALA A 98 10.48 9.63 2.76
N ILE A 99 9.78 8.59 2.28
CA ILE A 99 10.27 7.21 2.24
C ILE A 99 11.34 7.06 1.16
N ALA A 100 11.09 7.55 -0.05
CA ALA A 100 12.03 7.50 -1.17
C ALA A 100 13.32 8.26 -0.89
N ALA A 101 13.25 9.37 -0.14
CA ALA A 101 14.43 10.12 0.29
C ALA A 101 15.33 9.34 1.27
N ARG A 102 14.84 8.26 1.88
CA ARG A 102 15.66 7.37 2.72
C ARG A 102 16.39 6.39 1.80
N GLN A 103 17.72 6.47 1.78
CA GLN A 103 18.59 5.70 0.88
C GLN A 103 18.56 4.18 1.03
N LYS A 104 17.78 3.61 1.98
CA LYS A 104 17.80 2.17 2.27
C LYS A 104 16.38 1.62 2.39
N LEU A 105 15.85 1.16 1.26
CA LEU A 105 14.63 0.36 1.23
C LEU A 105 14.99 -1.11 1.16
N LYS A 106 14.30 -1.92 1.99
CA LYS A 106 14.37 -3.37 1.88
C LYS A 106 13.56 -3.82 0.68
N ARG A 107 14.11 -4.75 -0.10
CA ARG A 107 13.41 -5.37 -1.22
C ARG A 107 13.42 -6.89 -1.13
N VAL A 108 12.29 -7.49 -1.48
CA VAL A 108 12.17 -8.94 -1.66
C VAL A 108 12.68 -9.32 -3.05
N HIS A 109 13.60 -10.28 -3.10
CA HIS A 109 14.13 -10.85 -4.33
C HIS A 109 14.02 -12.38 -4.32
N ILE A 110 13.82 -12.96 -5.51
CA ILE A 110 14.07 -14.38 -5.74
C ILE A 110 15.50 -14.50 -6.27
N SER A 111 16.38 -15.15 -5.51
CA SER A 111 17.74 -15.50 -5.97
C SER A 111 17.81 -16.96 -6.39
N SER A 112 18.36 -17.22 -7.58
CA SER A 112 18.70 -18.57 -8.01
C SER A 112 20.00 -19.01 -7.37
N THR A 113 20.00 -20.16 -6.72
CA THR A 113 21.19 -20.81 -6.16
C THR A 113 21.39 -22.17 -6.82
N ASN A 114 22.56 -22.79 -6.64
CA ASN A 114 22.83 -24.15 -7.11
C ASN A 114 21.88 -25.22 -6.50
N HIS A 115 21.15 -24.88 -5.42
CA HIS A 115 20.22 -25.76 -4.73
C HIS A 115 18.73 -25.38 -4.95
N GLY A 116 18.45 -24.49 -5.90
CA GLY A 116 17.10 -24.01 -6.21
C GLY A 116 16.91 -22.50 -5.99
N GLN A 117 15.66 -22.05 -6.09
CA GLN A 117 15.30 -20.65 -5.84
C GLN A 117 15.13 -20.40 -4.33
N GLN A 118 15.70 -19.30 -3.84
CA GLN A 118 15.54 -18.83 -2.47
C GLN A 118 15.00 -17.40 -2.46
N VAL A 119 13.99 -17.17 -1.62
CA VAL A 119 13.43 -15.83 -1.37
C VAL A 119 14.28 -15.16 -0.30
N VAL A 120 14.78 -13.95 -0.58
CA VAL A 120 15.62 -13.18 0.33
C VAL A 120 15.18 -11.73 0.38
N VAL A 121 15.34 -11.10 1.54
CA VAL A 121 15.23 -9.64 1.70
C VAL A 121 16.64 -9.07 1.70
N LYS A 122 16.87 -8.06 0.85
CA LYS A 122 18.14 -7.34 0.80
C LYS A 122 17.87 -5.85 1.02
N ASP A 123 18.81 -5.18 1.68
CA ASP A 123 18.88 -3.73 1.63
C ASP A 123 19.32 -3.34 0.19
N GLU A 124 18.57 -2.46 -0.47
CA GLU A 124 19.04 -1.84 -1.73
C GLU A 124 20.17 -0.86 -1.36
N ASP A 125 21.40 -1.38 -1.23
CA ASP A 125 22.58 -0.62 -0.80
C ASP A 125 23.43 -0.05 -1.97
N ASP A 126 23.11 -0.33 -3.23
CA ASP A 126 23.98 0.00 -4.37
C ASP A 126 23.23 0.76 -5.47
N GLU A 127 23.58 2.04 -5.66
CA GLU A 127 23.58 2.90 -6.87
C GLU A 127 22.42 2.90 -7.90
N GLU A 128 21.46 1.98 -7.88
CA GLU A 128 20.18 2.11 -8.57
C GLU A 128 19.34 3.11 -7.77
N THR A 129 19.54 4.39 -8.05
CA THR A 129 18.73 5.46 -7.52
C THR A 129 17.25 5.10 -7.66
N ILE A 130 16.48 5.35 -6.59
CA ILE A 130 15.01 5.35 -6.58
C ILE A 130 14.46 6.47 -7.51
N ASP A 131 15.26 7.01 -8.44
CA ASP A 131 14.93 8.17 -9.26
C ASP A 131 13.73 7.95 -10.20
N ASP A 132 13.42 6.68 -10.51
CA ASP A 132 12.29 6.34 -11.39
C ASP A 132 11.10 5.67 -10.68
N PHE A 133 11.15 5.48 -9.36
CA PHE A 133 9.96 5.04 -8.63
C PHE A 133 9.05 6.24 -8.34
N ARG A 134 8.18 6.57 -9.30
CA ARG A 134 7.14 7.59 -9.15
C ARG A 134 5.77 6.93 -9.16
N PRO A 135 5.28 6.43 -8.02
CA PRO A 135 3.99 5.76 -7.97
C PRO A 135 2.88 6.77 -8.28
N SER A 136 1.99 6.36 -9.16
CA SER A 136 0.82 7.14 -9.52
C SER A 136 -0.37 6.84 -8.60
N HIS A 137 -0.38 5.70 -7.93
CA HIS A 137 -1.51 5.23 -7.12
C HIS A 137 -1.05 4.80 -5.74
N CYS A 138 -1.95 4.90 -4.77
CA CYS A 138 -1.79 4.28 -3.46
C CYS A 138 -3.09 3.56 -3.06
N ALA A 139 -2.99 2.27 -2.73
CA ALA A 139 -4.05 1.55 -2.05
C ALA A 139 -3.98 1.84 -0.55
N VAL A 140 -5.09 2.29 0.01
CA VAL A 140 -5.22 2.63 1.43
C VAL A 140 -6.12 1.59 2.08
N ASN A 141 -5.57 0.83 3.02
CA ASN A 141 -6.27 -0.28 3.67
C ASN A 141 -6.44 0.00 5.17
N CYS A 142 -7.61 -0.33 5.72
CA CYS A 142 -7.93 -0.30 7.14
C CYS A 142 -8.39 -1.68 7.56
N ASN A 143 -7.76 -2.26 8.59
CA ASN A 143 -8.07 -3.56 9.16
C ASN A 143 -8.32 -4.67 8.12
N ALA A 144 -7.64 -4.59 6.98
CA ALA A 144 -7.78 -5.55 5.89
C ALA A 144 -6.75 -6.67 6.05
N GLN A 145 -7.22 -7.91 6.21
CA GLN A 145 -6.39 -9.11 6.13
C GLN A 145 -6.61 -9.77 4.77
N PHE A 146 -5.56 -9.80 3.95
CA PHE A 146 -5.65 -10.34 2.59
C PHE A 146 -5.32 -11.83 2.54
N THR A 147 -6.08 -12.61 1.77
CA THR A 147 -5.73 -13.99 1.40
C THR A 147 -4.56 -14.02 0.41
N PRO A 148 -3.83 -15.15 0.27
CA PRO A 148 -2.77 -15.29 -0.74
C PRO A 148 -3.21 -14.97 -2.17
N HIS A 149 -2.61 -13.94 -2.77
CA HIS A 149 -2.92 -13.46 -4.11
C HIS A 149 -1.68 -12.87 -4.80
N VAL A 150 -1.82 -12.54 -6.09
CA VAL A 150 -0.97 -11.59 -6.82
C VAL A 150 -1.84 -10.42 -7.25
N ASP A 151 -1.23 -9.26 -7.51
CA ASP A 151 -1.97 -8.10 -7.99
C ASP A 151 -2.56 -8.36 -9.39
N SER A 152 -3.83 -8.00 -9.57
CA SER A 152 -4.54 -8.16 -10.84
C SER A 152 -4.36 -6.94 -11.75
N GLY A 153 -4.15 -7.16 -13.04
CA GLY A 153 -3.91 -6.15 -14.09
C GLY A 153 -3.66 -6.80 -15.45
N ARG A 154 -3.61 -6.04 -16.55
CA ARG A 154 -3.11 -6.52 -17.86
C ARG A 154 -1.80 -5.80 -18.16
N GLY A 155 -0.74 -6.53 -18.48
CA GLY A 155 0.50 -5.94 -19.02
C GLY A 155 1.76 -6.64 -18.52
N ALA A 156 2.59 -7.09 -19.46
CA ALA A 156 3.97 -7.43 -19.18
C ALA A 156 4.75 -6.14 -18.96
N GLY A 157 5.39 -5.99 -17.80
CA GLY A 157 6.37 -4.92 -17.55
C GLY A 157 6.02 -4.04 -16.37
N GLN A 158 6.61 -4.40 -15.22
CA GLN A 158 6.77 -3.63 -13.98
C GLN A 158 5.54 -3.44 -13.09
N SER A 159 5.64 -3.98 -11.86
CA SER A 159 4.76 -3.61 -10.74
C SER A 159 5.50 -3.60 -9.40
N LEU A 160 6.72 -3.05 -9.40
CA LEU A 160 7.36 -2.78 -8.13
C LEU A 160 6.41 -1.93 -7.29
N SER A 161 6.08 -2.46 -6.13
CA SER A 161 5.18 -1.85 -5.16
C SER A 161 5.97 -1.58 -3.91
N VAL A 162 5.66 -0.47 -3.25
CA VAL A 162 6.16 -0.17 -1.91
C VAL A 162 4.98 -0.28 -0.96
N ILE A 163 5.11 -1.12 0.07
CA ILE A 163 4.11 -1.30 1.10
C ILE A 163 4.66 -0.84 2.45
N VAL A 164 3.83 -0.18 3.25
CA VAL A 164 4.14 0.08 4.66
C VAL A 164 2.90 -0.09 5.52
N GLY A 165 3.10 -0.58 6.75
CA GLY A 165 2.07 -0.72 7.77
C GLY A 165 2.11 0.43 8.78
N LEU A 166 0.94 0.86 9.23
CA LEU A 166 0.74 1.92 10.23
C LEU A 166 -0.22 1.44 11.32
N GLY A 167 -0.21 2.12 12.47
CA GLY A 167 -1.13 1.87 13.57
C GLY A 167 -0.50 1.04 14.69
N ASP A 168 -1.38 0.64 15.61
CA ASP A 168 -1.05 -0.08 16.83
C ASP A 168 -1.53 -1.52 16.73
N TYR A 169 -0.71 -2.33 16.05
CA TYR A 169 -0.96 -3.75 15.85
C TYR A 169 0.27 -4.61 16.18
N HIS A 170 0.01 -5.88 16.43
CA HIS A 170 0.99 -6.94 16.66
C HIS A 170 0.79 -8.07 15.65
N ASN A 171 1.88 -8.73 15.25
CA ASN A 171 1.91 -9.66 14.10
C ASN A 171 1.50 -8.92 12.80
N GLY A 172 0.81 -9.59 11.87
CA GLY A 172 0.28 -8.92 10.67
C GLY A 172 1.34 -8.59 9.63
N GLU A 173 2.43 -9.36 9.64
CA GLU A 173 3.44 -9.31 8.60
C GLU A 173 2.79 -9.45 7.23
N ILE A 174 3.35 -8.75 6.24
CA ILE A 174 3.11 -9.17 4.86
C ILE A 174 3.99 -10.40 4.62
N VAL A 175 3.41 -11.47 4.09
CA VAL A 175 4.17 -12.62 3.65
C VAL A 175 4.32 -12.51 2.14
N VAL A 176 5.54 -12.62 1.63
CA VAL A 176 5.86 -12.58 0.19
C VAL A 176 6.60 -13.86 -0.16
N GLU A 177 6.03 -14.69 -1.04
CA GLU A 177 6.56 -16.02 -1.39
C GLU A 177 6.94 -16.88 -0.17
N GLY A 178 6.10 -16.84 0.88
CA GLY A 178 6.32 -17.59 2.12
C GLY A 178 7.27 -16.95 3.12
N LEU A 179 7.93 -15.83 2.78
CA LEU A 179 8.80 -15.08 3.69
C LEU A 179 8.00 -14.00 4.44
N PRO A 180 7.83 -14.08 5.77
CA PRO A 180 7.18 -13.04 6.56
C PRO A 180 8.08 -11.81 6.70
N CYS A 181 7.52 -10.63 6.44
CA CYS A 181 8.18 -9.35 6.53
C CYS A 181 7.40 -8.39 7.45
N ASP A 182 8.05 -7.91 8.51
CA ASP A 182 7.51 -6.82 9.32
C ASP A 182 7.53 -5.52 8.50
N ILE A 183 6.37 -4.87 8.41
CA ILE A 183 6.20 -3.62 7.69
C ILE A 183 5.72 -2.47 8.58
N ARG A 184 5.62 -2.66 9.90
CA ARG A 184 5.16 -1.62 10.82
C ARG A 184 6.18 -0.48 10.86
N PHE A 185 5.83 0.64 10.23
CA PHE A 185 6.72 1.78 10.00
C PHE A 185 8.03 1.42 9.28
N GLN A 186 8.04 0.28 8.59
CA GLN A 186 9.18 -0.29 7.88
C GLN A 186 8.74 -0.57 6.43
N PRO A 187 8.99 0.37 5.49
CA PRO A 187 8.58 0.18 4.11
C PRO A 187 9.32 -0.99 3.47
N LEU A 188 8.60 -1.77 2.67
CA LEU A 188 9.10 -2.92 1.94
C LEU A 188 8.77 -2.78 0.46
N ARG A 189 9.75 -3.07 -0.40
CA ARG A 189 9.58 -3.13 -1.84
C ARG A 189 9.47 -4.58 -2.32
N PHE A 190 8.54 -4.87 -3.21
CA PHE A 190 8.39 -6.18 -3.83
C PHE A 190 7.65 -6.08 -5.16
N ASP A 191 7.73 -7.12 -6.00
CA ASP A 191 6.96 -7.20 -7.25
C ASP A 191 5.60 -7.85 -6.98
N GLY A 192 4.57 -7.03 -6.76
CA GLY A 192 3.23 -7.51 -6.39
C GLY A 192 2.51 -8.32 -7.47
N TRP A 193 2.94 -8.18 -8.72
CA TRP A 193 2.45 -8.94 -9.86
C TRP A 193 3.00 -10.36 -9.92
N SER A 194 4.33 -10.49 -9.77
CA SER A 194 4.99 -11.79 -9.94
C SER A 194 5.05 -12.59 -8.64
N LEU A 195 4.98 -11.91 -7.48
CA LEU A 195 5.18 -12.53 -6.18
C LEU A 195 3.85 -12.65 -5.44
N ARG A 196 3.51 -13.89 -5.06
CA ARG A 196 2.36 -14.20 -4.24
C ARG A 196 2.53 -13.62 -2.84
N HIS A 197 1.51 -12.92 -2.35
CA HIS A 197 1.56 -12.24 -1.07
C HIS A 197 0.23 -12.24 -0.32
N TRP A 198 0.30 -12.11 1.01
CA TRP A 198 -0.86 -12.05 1.91
C TRP A 198 -0.52 -11.40 3.26
N THR A 199 -1.54 -11.17 4.08
CA THR A 199 -1.37 -10.65 5.44
C THR A 199 -1.54 -11.78 6.45
N ASN A 200 -0.55 -11.98 7.31
CA ASN A 200 -0.69 -12.86 8.46
C ASN A 200 -1.80 -12.36 9.42
N PRO A 201 -2.37 -13.21 10.27
CA PRO A 201 -3.26 -12.76 11.34
C PRO A 201 -2.59 -11.70 12.22
N TYR A 202 -3.38 -10.76 12.73
CA TYR A 202 -2.92 -9.72 13.63
C TYR A 202 -4.00 -9.32 14.62
N GLU A 203 -3.56 -8.64 15.66
CA GLU A 203 -4.41 -8.01 16.67
C GLU A 203 -4.12 -6.52 16.72
N GLY A 204 -5.17 -5.71 16.95
CA GLY A 204 -5.07 -4.25 17.03
C GLY A 204 -5.49 -3.51 15.78
N GLU A 205 -5.13 -2.22 15.72
CA GLU A 205 -5.48 -1.32 14.62
C GLU A 205 -4.37 -1.34 13.57
N ARG A 206 -4.71 -1.80 12.36
CA ARG A 206 -3.75 -1.90 11.26
C ARG A 206 -4.23 -1.13 10.05
N PHE A 207 -3.41 -0.18 9.61
CA PHE A 207 -3.52 0.36 8.26
C PHE A 207 -2.35 -0.11 7.41
N SER A 208 -2.55 -0.19 6.10
CA SER A 208 -1.42 -0.33 5.17
C SER A 208 -1.61 0.53 3.94
N LEU A 209 -0.51 1.14 3.52
CA LEU A 209 -0.40 1.90 2.27
C LEU A 209 0.40 1.10 1.28
N VAL A 210 -0.08 0.96 0.05
CA VAL A 210 0.62 0.27 -1.04
C VAL A 210 0.71 1.22 -2.23
N TRP A 211 1.91 1.73 -2.51
CA TRP A 211 2.19 2.59 -3.66
C TRP A 211 2.58 1.77 -4.87
N PHE A 212 1.99 2.08 -6.03
CA PHE A 212 2.20 1.36 -7.28
C PHE A 212 1.84 2.24 -8.49
N THR A 213 2.23 1.79 -9.69
CA THR A 213 1.77 2.37 -10.97
C THR A 213 1.15 1.27 -11.83
N PRO A 214 -0.14 1.37 -12.18
CA PRO A 214 -0.75 0.45 -13.13
C PRO A 214 -0.06 0.52 -14.50
N ALA A 215 0.05 -0.63 -15.17
CA ALA A 215 0.45 -0.68 -16.56
C ALA A 215 -0.49 0.19 -17.43
N PRO A 216 0.02 0.84 -18.50
CA PRO A 216 -0.83 1.54 -19.46
C PRO A 216 -1.93 0.63 -20.00
N LYS A 217 -3.14 1.18 -20.20
CA LYS A 217 -4.23 0.50 -20.90
C LYS A 217 -4.03 0.53 -22.41
#